data_AF-A0A2W2BSQ9-F1
#
_entry.id   AF-A0A2W2BSQ9-F1
#
_cell.length_a   1.000
_cell.length_b   1.000
_cell.length_c   1.000
_cell.angle_alpha   90.00
_cell.angle_beta   90.00
_cell.angle_gamma   90.00
#
_symmetry.space_group_name_H-M   'P 1'
#
loop_
_entity.id
_entity.type
_entity.pdbx_description
1 polymer ?
#
loop_
_entity_poly.entity_id
_entity_poly.type
_entity_poly.pdbx_seq_one_letter_code
_entity_poly.pdbx_strand_id
1 'polypeptide(L)'
;MQLPRTSSAGSVRRLPAQLAVGVLAASALLAVPTPARAADESITVNFSVTNGAPTYRAAGWIYGMTENASGPPDHFYRDVKFRYMRAGGAQLPGSGWVGGNYDRRWNSTLAQARRTAALGGEFILLPHDLWGADGAAISRFPGDNGNWTDYDNFLNRVIADIRAAGLTVQWDIWNEPNITPFWNRPISQYFELWRRTYQRIRAEFPNQLIVGPSCACVPSTNHAFWNQYLDFVRSTNTVPDIISWHSLPGDPVANVAAANATLDPRGIPHP
;
A
#
# COMPACT_ATOMS: atom_id res chain seq x y z
N MET A 1 64.31 -51.44 -20.81
CA MET A 1 65.09 -52.64 -20.45
C MET A 1 64.68 -53.06 -19.05
N GLN A 2 64.17 -54.29 -18.92
CA GLN A 2 64.00 -55.16 -17.73
C GLN A 2 63.73 -54.60 -16.31
N LEU A 3 62.64 -55.12 -15.72
CA LEU A 3 62.35 -55.27 -14.27
C LEU A 3 63.39 -56.16 -13.56
N PRO A 4 63.46 -56.16 -12.20
CA PRO A 4 62.74 -57.17 -11.37
C PRO A 4 62.16 -56.60 -10.05
N ARG A 5 60.98 -57.00 -9.52
CA ARG A 5 60.59 -58.21 -8.72
C ARG A 5 61.53 -58.49 -7.52
N THR A 6 61.04 -58.55 -6.28
CA THR A 6 60.46 -59.72 -5.54
C THR A 6 59.64 -59.22 -4.32
N SER A 7 58.40 -59.63 -4.01
CA SER A 7 57.76 -60.93 -3.66
C SER A 7 57.90 -61.37 -2.19
N SER A 8 56.78 -61.46 -1.46
CA SER A 8 56.37 -62.51 -0.49
C SER A 8 55.20 -61.97 0.35
N ALA A 9 53.93 -62.33 0.12
CA ALA A 9 53.23 -63.61 0.35
C ALA A 9 52.59 -63.70 1.75
N GLY A 10 51.28 -63.99 1.78
CA GLY A 10 50.53 -64.27 3.01
C GLY A 10 49.01 -64.23 2.82
N SER A 11 48.45 -65.25 2.20
CA SER A 11 47.01 -65.43 1.94
C SER A 11 46.24 -65.99 3.14
N VAL A 12 44.99 -65.59 3.34
CA VAL A 12 43.95 -66.48 3.89
C VAL A 12 42.63 -66.35 3.11
N ARG A 13 42.39 -67.44 2.38
CA ARG A 13 41.16 -68.14 1.96
C ARG A 13 39.78 -67.45 1.92
N ARG A 14 39.12 -67.81 0.80
CA ARG A 14 37.75 -67.57 0.33
C ARG A 14 36.68 -68.35 1.12
N LEU A 15 35.44 -67.83 1.14
CA LEU A 15 34.23 -68.56 0.72
C LEU A 15 33.10 -67.56 0.35
N PRO A 16 32.15 -67.95 -0.51
CA PRO A 16 31.30 -67.08 -1.31
C PRO A 16 29.92 -66.85 -0.67
N ALA A 17 29.29 -65.72 -1.01
CA ALA A 17 27.86 -65.55 -0.87
C ALA A 17 27.30 -65.07 -2.21
N GLN A 18 26.92 -66.03 -3.05
CA GLN A 18 25.88 -65.80 -4.05
C GLN A 18 24.56 -65.62 -3.29
N LEU A 19 23.81 -64.55 -3.52
CA LEU A 19 22.33 -64.62 -3.58
C LEU A 19 21.71 -63.29 -4.00
N ALA A 20 20.84 -63.42 -5.00
CA ALA A 20 19.71 -62.56 -5.34
C ALA A 20 20.00 -61.15 -5.88
N VAL A 21 20.11 -61.06 -7.21
CA VAL A 21 19.51 -59.95 -7.97
C VAL A 21 17.99 -60.05 -7.76
N GLY A 22 17.53 -59.47 -6.65
CA GLY A 22 16.11 -59.33 -6.32
C GLY A 22 15.61 -58.01 -6.87
N VAL A 23 14.72 -58.08 -7.85
CA VAL A 23 13.94 -56.96 -8.39
C VAL A 23 13.20 -56.28 -7.24
N LEU A 24 13.74 -55.16 -6.75
CA LEU A 24 13.01 -54.18 -5.95
C LEU A 24 12.50 -53.08 -6.91
N ALA A 25 11.58 -53.47 -7.80
CA ALA A 25 10.63 -52.53 -8.38
C ALA A 25 9.62 -52.19 -7.26
N ALA A 26 10.06 -51.36 -6.32
CA ALA A 26 9.20 -50.82 -5.29
C ALA A 26 8.09 -50.04 -6.00
N SER A 27 6.88 -50.51 -5.76
CA SER A 27 5.58 -49.98 -6.16
C SER A 27 5.54 -48.46 -6.04
N ALA A 28 5.90 -47.74 -7.10
CA ALA A 28 5.41 -46.39 -7.31
C ALA A 28 3.92 -46.55 -7.62
N LEU A 29 3.09 -46.54 -6.57
CA LEU A 29 1.69 -46.19 -6.72
C LEU A 29 1.68 -44.83 -7.42
N LEU A 30 1.46 -44.86 -8.73
CA LEU A 30 1.03 -43.70 -9.49
C LEU A 30 -0.29 -43.28 -8.82
N ALA A 31 -0.20 -42.36 -7.85
CA ALA A 31 -1.37 -41.65 -7.37
C ALA A 31 -1.92 -40.93 -8.60
N VAL A 32 -2.91 -41.53 -9.25
CA VAL A 32 -3.66 -40.87 -10.30
C VAL A 32 -4.23 -39.62 -9.63
N PRO A 33 -3.85 -38.41 -10.05
CA PRO A 33 -4.39 -37.21 -9.44
C PRO A 33 -5.91 -37.28 -9.58
N THR A 34 -6.61 -37.19 -8.46
CA THR A 34 -8.06 -37.04 -8.49
C THR A 34 -8.36 -35.78 -9.32
N PRO A 35 -9.29 -35.84 -10.29
CA PRO A 35 -9.63 -34.66 -11.06
C PRO A 35 -10.11 -33.59 -10.07
N ALA A 36 -9.47 -32.42 -10.08
CA ALA A 36 -9.92 -31.28 -9.32
C ALA A 36 -11.34 -30.95 -9.80
N ARG A 37 -12.34 -31.23 -8.96
CA ARG A 37 -13.69 -30.73 -9.18
C ARG A 37 -13.70 -29.31 -8.66
N ALA A 38 -14.00 -28.35 -9.52
CA ALA A 38 -14.43 -27.04 -9.05
C ALA A 38 -15.60 -27.28 -8.08
N ALA A 39 -15.62 -26.57 -6.95
CA ALA A 39 -16.80 -26.57 -6.11
C ALA A 39 -18.00 -26.13 -6.97
N ASP A 40 -19.17 -26.74 -6.75
CA ASP A 40 -20.42 -26.26 -7.34
C ASP A 40 -20.78 -24.92 -6.67
N GLU A 41 -20.09 -23.85 -7.08
CA GLU A 41 -20.37 -22.50 -6.63
C GLU A 41 -21.61 -21.98 -7.37
N SER A 42 -22.62 -21.56 -6.61
CA SER A 42 -23.82 -20.93 -7.15
C SER A 42 -23.93 -19.50 -6.63
N ILE A 43 -24.22 -18.57 -7.54
CA ILE A 43 -24.49 -17.17 -7.22
C ILE A 43 -25.98 -16.94 -7.48
N THR A 44 -26.72 -16.53 -6.44
CA THR A 44 -28.14 -16.20 -6.57
C THR A 44 -28.31 -14.69 -6.52
N VAL A 45 -29.00 -14.12 -7.51
CA VAL A 45 -29.35 -12.70 -7.56
C VAL A 45 -30.85 -12.55 -7.38
N ASN A 46 -31.27 -11.86 -6.32
CA ASN A 46 -32.69 -11.58 -6.08
C ASN A 46 -33.07 -10.21 -6.67
N PHE A 47 -33.72 -10.22 -7.84
CA PHE A 47 -34.19 -9.00 -8.52
C PHE A 47 -35.35 -8.28 -7.83
N SER A 48 -35.96 -8.86 -6.77
CA SER A 48 -36.99 -8.18 -5.98
C SER A 48 -36.43 -7.29 -4.87
N VAL A 49 -35.14 -7.39 -4.55
CA VAL A 49 -34.45 -6.56 -3.54
C VAL A 49 -33.62 -5.49 -4.25
N THR A 50 -33.88 -4.22 -3.96
CA THR A 50 -33.13 -3.08 -4.53
C THR A 50 -32.31 -2.40 -3.44
N ASN A 51 -30.98 -2.37 -3.59
CA ASN A 51 -30.05 -1.72 -2.64
C ASN A 51 -29.65 -0.29 -3.07
N GLY A 52 -30.43 0.33 -3.96
CA GLY A 52 -30.15 1.65 -4.53
C GLY A 52 -29.31 1.61 -5.81
N ALA A 53 -29.02 2.78 -6.37
CA ALA A 53 -28.21 2.92 -7.58
C ALA A 53 -26.72 2.65 -7.28
N PRO A 54 -25.98 1.96 -8.16
CA PRO A 54 -24.54 1.76 -7.99
C PRO A 54 -23.80 3.09 -7.87
N THR A 55 -22.91 3.19 -6.88
CA THR A 55 -22.14 4.43 -6.58
C THR A 55 -20.68 4.39 -7.03
N TYR A 56 -20.25 3.28 -7.66
CA TYR A 56 -18.92 3.12 -8.28
C TYR A 56 -17.74 3.39 -7.34
N ARG A 57 -17.90 3.18 -6.03
CA ARG A 57 -16.90 3.53 -5.00
C ARG A 57 -15.53 2.87 -5.21
N ALA A 58 -15.46 1.74 -5.91
CA ALA A 58 -14.22 1.04 -6.23
C ALA A 58 -13.60 1.42 -7.60
N ALA A 59 -14.22 2.32 -8.37
CA ALA A 59 -13.73 2.74 -9.68
C ALA A 59 -12.65 3.81 -9.55
N GLY A 60 -11.41 3.42 -9.28
CA GLY A 60 -10.30 4.34 -9.14
C GLY A 60 -8.94 3.68 -9.26
N TRP A 61 -7.90 4.50 -9.36
CA TRP A 61 -6.53 4.05 -9.51
C TRP A 61 -5.58 4.83 -8.64
N ILE A 62 -4.57 4.13 -8.13
CA ILE A 62 -3.33 4.74 -7.67
C ILE A 62 -2.37 4.81 -8.86
N TYR A 63 -1.79 5.99 -9.13
CA TYR A 63 -0.86 6.22 -10.25
C TYR A 63 -1.37 5.78 -11.63
N GLY A 64 -2.66 5.94 -11.89
CA GLY A 64 -3.31 5.46 -13.11
C GLY A 64 -3.12 6.35 -14.35
N MET A 65 -2.30 7.41 -14.29
CA MET A 65 -2.06 8.35 -15.39
C MET A 65 -0.57 8.51 -15.66
N THR A 66 -0.22 8.87 -16.90
CA THR A 66 1.16 9.26 -17.24
C THR A 66 1.57 10.54 -16.52
N GLU A 67 2.88 10.84 -16.44
CA GLU A 67 3.42 12.02 -15.76
C GLU A 67 2.74 13.34 -16.20
N ASN A 68 2.58 13.54 -17.50
CA ASN A 68 1.91 14.71 -18.07
C ASN A 68 0.37 14.56 -18.18
N ALA A 69 -0.17 13.48 -17.60
CA ALA A 69 -1.56 13.06 -17.68
C ALA A 69 -2.11 12.88 -19.10
N SER A 70 -1.31 12.76 -20.16
CA SER A 70 -1.84 12.59 -21.53
C SER A 70 -2.44 11.20 -21.79
N GLY A 71 -2.03 10.18 -21.02
CA GLY A 71 -2.48 8.81 -21.17
C GLY A 71 -2.93 8.19 -19.84
N PRO A 72 -3.63 7.06 -19.89
CA PRO A 72 -4.28 6.43 -21.05
C PRO A 72 -5.44 7.25 -21.65
N PRO A 73 -6.02 6.89 -22.81
CA PRO A 73 -7.20 7.54 -23.39
C PRO A 73 -8.43 7.61 -22.44
N ASP A 74 -9.27 8.64 -22.60
CA ASP A 74 -10.39 8.93 -21.69
C ASP A 74 -11.40 7.79 -21.49
N HIS A 75 -11.61 6.94 -22.50
CA HIS A 75 -12.61 5.85 -22.43
C HIS A 75 -12.26 4.82 -21.34
N PHE A 76 -10.97 4.60 -21.06
CA PHE A 76 -10.54 3.75 -19.95
C PHE A 76 -11.00 4.25 -18.57
N TYR A 77 -11.35 5.54 -18.46
CA TYR A 77 -11.94 6.13 -17.25
C TYR A 77 -13.46 6.21 -17.35
N ARG A 78 -13.98 6.75 -18.46
CA ARG A 78 -15.41 7.03 -18.61
C ARG A 78 -16.26 5.77 -18.60
N ASP A 79 -15.80 4.70 -19.25
CA ASP A 79 -16.59 3.48 -19.46
C ASP A 79 -16.79 2.68 -18.16
N VAL A 80 -15.88 2.85 -17.19
CA VAL A 80 -15.98 2.23 -15.86
C VAL A 80 -16.52 3.18 -14.79
N LYS A 81 -17.01 4.36 -15.20
CA LYS A 81 -17.57 5.39 -14.31
C LYS A 81 -16.61 5.76 -13.19
N PHE A 82 -15.39 6.09 -13.61
CA PHE A 82 -14.29 6.53 -12.78
C PHE A 82 -14.70 7.54 -11.70
N ARG A 83 -14.15 7.34 -10.50
CA ARG A 83 -14.41 8.15 -9.30
C ARG A 83 -13.15 8.74 -8.69
N TYR A 84 -12.03 8.01 -8.65
CA TYR A 84 -10.88 8.42 -7.82
C TYR A 84 -9.52 8.21 -8.48
N MET A 85 -8.70 9.26 -8.54
CA MET A 85 -7.25 9.12 -8.77
C MET A 85 -6.51 9.40 -7.47
N ARG A 86 -5.56 8.53 -7.09
CA ARG A 86 -4.65 8.73 -5.96
C ARG A 86 -3.21 8.86 -6.46
N ALA A 87 -2.57 10.01 -6.26
CA ALA A 87 -1.21 10.27 -6.74
C ALA A 87 -0.53 11.48 -6.07
N GLY A 88 0.81 11.51 -6.10
CA GLY A 88 1.62 12.68 -5.76
C GLY A 88 2.98 12.74 -6.48
N GLY A 89 3.10 12.08 -7.63
CA GLY A 89 4.35 12.05 -8.41
C GLY A 89 5.39 11.03 -7.92
N ALA A 90 4.95 9.98 -7.23
CA ALA A 90 5.79 8.85 -6.82
C ALA A 90 6.72 8.36 -7.93
N GLN A 91 7.93 7.94 -7.54
CA GLN A 91 8.93 7.28 -8.37
C GLN A 91 9.41 8.06 -9.60
N LEU A 92 8.97 9.31 -9.78
CA LEU A 92 9.63 10.23 -10.69
C LEU A 92 11.06 10.49 -10.17
N PRO A 93 12.08 10.49 -11.04
CA PRO A 93 13.47 10.69 -10.64
C PRO A 93 13.68 11.96 -9.80
N GLY A 94 14.57 11.89 -8.82
CA GLY A 94 15.02 13.05 -8.05
C GLY A 94 14.43 13.20 -6.63
N SER A 95 13.77 12.17 -6.10
CA SER A 95 13.34 12.07 -4.69
C SER A 95 12.54 13.27 -4.14
N GLY A 96 11.71 13.90 -4.97
CA GLY A 96 10.78 14.95 -4.54
C GLY A 96 11.47 16.13 -3.82
N TRP A 97 10.83 16.63 -2.75
CA TRP A 97 11.36 17.69 -1.90
C TRP A 97 12.75 17.38 -1.36
N VAL A 98 12.93 16.19 -0.80
CA VAL A 98 14.18 15.85 -0.12
C VAL A 98 15.37 15.71 -1.07
N GLY A 99 15.11 15.41 -2.35
CA GLY A 99 16.11 15.37 -3.41
C GLY A 99 16.13 16.61 -4.33
N GLY A 100 15.41 17.68 -3.99
CA GLY A 100 15.43 18.94 -4.73
C GLY A 100 14.66 18.94 -6.06
N ASN A 101 13.82 17.94 -6.32
CA ASN A 101 13.00 17.81 -7.54
C ASN A 101 11.50 17.91 -7.25
N TYR A 102 11.13 18.73 -6.27
CA TYR A 102 9.74 18.99 -5.91
C TYR A 102 8.92 19.46 -7.12
N ASP A 103 9.41 20.44 -7.89
CA ASP A 103 8.66 21.05 -8.99
C ASP A 103 8.25 20.03 -10.06
N ARG A 104 9.08 19.02 -10.34
CA ARG A 104 8.73 17.96 -11.27
C ARG A 104 7.56 17.11 -10.77
N ARG A 105 7.62 16.66 -9.50
CA ARG A 105 6.54 15.88 -8.89
C ARG A 105 5.25 16.70 -8.75
N TRP A 106 5.38 17.98 -8.44
CA TRP A 106 4.27 18.91 -8.41
C TRP A 106 3.64 19.08 -9.79
N ASN A 107 4.42 19.30 -10.86
CA ASN A 107 3.89 19.45 -12.22
C ASN A 107 3.11 18.21 -12.68
N SER A 108 3.61 17.01 -12.36
CA SER A 108 2.91 15.75 -12.60
C SER A 108 1.61 15.65 -11.81
N THR A 109 1.66 15.97 -10.51
CA THR A 109 0.50 16.00 -9.62
C THR A 109 -0.57 16.96 -10.12
N LEU A 110 -0.18 18.17 -10.53
CA LEU A 110 -1.08 19.18 -11.07
C LEU A 110 -1.75 18.74 -12.37
N ALA A 111 -0.99 18.13 -13.29
CA ALA A 111 -1.53 17.61 -14.54
C ALA A 111 -2.57 16.50 -14.28
N GLN A 112 -2.24 15.55 -13.40
CA GLN A 112 -3.13 14.44 -13.04
C GLN A 112 -4.36 14.91 -12.27
N ALA A 113 -4.22 15.86 -11.34
CA ALA A 113 -5.34 16.44 -10.61
C ALA A 113 -6.33 17.17 -11.53
N ARG A 114 -5.82 17.99 -12.46
CA ARG A 114 -6.65 18.68 -13.45
C ARG A 114 -7.37 17.70 -14.37
N ARG A 115 -6.69 16.65 -14.84
CA ARG A 115 -7.32 15.63 -15.67
C ARG A 115 -8.37 14.82 -14.91
N THR A 116 -8.10 14.49 -13.65
CA THR A 116 -9.05 13.80 -12.77
C THR A 116 -10.34 14.61 -12.66
N ALA A 117 -10.24 15.91 -12.37
CA ALA A 117 -11.39 16.80 -12.32
C ALA A 117 -12.13 16.90 -13.67
N ALA A 118 -11.40 17.01 -14.79
CA ALA A 118 -11.98 17.06 -16.14
C ALA A 118 -12.73 15.77 -16.53
N LEU A 119 -12.36 14.64 -15.94
CA LEU A 119 -13.04 13.35 -16.11
C LEU A 119 -14.19 13.14 -15.10
N GLY A 120 -14.46 14.11 -14.22
CA GLY A 120 -15.51 14.04 -13.21
C GLY A 120 -15.14 13.22 -11.96
N GLY A 121 -13.86 12.93 -11.77
CA GLY A 121 -13.33 12.23 -10.59
C GLY A 121 -12.86 13.17 -9.49
N GLU A 122 -12.59 12.60 -8.33
CA GLU A 122 -12.00 13.24 -7.16
C GLU A 122 -10.53 12.86 -7.06
N PHE A 123 -9.67 13.84 -6.77
CA PHE A 123 -8.22 13.62 -6.66
C PHE A 123 -7.81 13.46 -5.19
N ILE A 124 -7.17 12.34 -4.88
CA ILE A 124 -6.59 12.02 -3.58
C ILE A 124 -5.09 12.32 -3.67
N LEU A 125 -4.68 13.42 -3.07
CA LEU A 125 -3.29 13.86 -3.04
C LEU A 125 -2.48 13.01 -2.07
N LEU A 126 -1.27 12.62 -2.49
CA LEU A 126 -0.27 11.98 -1.65
C LEU A 126 0.92 12.92 -1.36
N PRO A 127 0.89 13.70 -0.26
CA PRO A 127 2.00 14.58 0.09
C PRO A 127 3.31 13.83 0.35
N HIS A 128 3.26 12.58 0.82
CA HIS A 128 4.47 11.78 1.05
C HIS A 128 5.28 11.54 -0.25
N ASP A 129 4.61 11.43 -1.41
CA ASP A 129 5.30 11.36 -2.71
C ASP A 129 5.99 12.68 -3.04
N LEU A 130 5.32 13.81 -2.83
CA LEU A 130 5.90 15.13 -3.06
C LEU A 130 7.10 15.37 -2.12
N TRP A 131 7.03 14.86 -0.89
CA TRP A 131 8.17 14.85 0.05
C TRP A 131 9.33 14.03 -0.50
N GLY A 132 9.04 12.85 -1.06
CA GLY A 132 10.01 11.91 -1.61
C GLY A 132 9.91 10.50 -1.03
N ALA A 133 9.06 10.27 -0.03
CA ALA A 133 8.91 8.98 0.66
C ALA A 133 7.95 8.05 -0.11
N ASP A 134 8.39 7.57 -1.27
CA ASP A 134 7.59 6.74 -2.20
C ASP A 134 8.00 5.25 -2.23
N GLY A 135 8.65 4.80 -1.16
CA GLY A 135 9.24 3.46 -1.03
C GLY A 135 10.71 3.37 -1.41
N ALA A 136 11.27 4.41 -2.06
CA ALA A 136 12.70 4.53 -2.28
C ALA A 136 13.44 5.10 -1.06
N ALA A 137 14.75 4.87 -0.98
CA ALA A 137 15.58 5.45 0.05
C ALA A 137 15.64 6.98 -0.08
N ILE A 138 15.48 7.67 1.06
CA ILE A 138 15.52 9.12 1.18
C ILE A 138 16.52 9.56 2.24
N SER A 139 17.03 10.78 2.11
CA SER A 139 18.07 11.31 2.99
C SER A 139 17.57 11.71 4.38
N ARG A 140 16.26 12.01 4.53
CA ARG A 140 15.65 12.46 5.79
C ARG A 140 14.14 12.28 5.81
N PHE A 141 13.60 12.10 7.01
CA PHE A 141 12.16 12.08 7.28
C PHE A 141 11.73 13.36 8.00
N PRO A 142 10.44 13.72 7.92
CA PRO A 142 9.89 14.86 8.66
C PRO A 142 10.16 14.75 10.16
N GLY A 143 10.70 15.80 10.78
CA GLY A 143 10.95 15.84 12.22
C GLY A 143 12.25 15.20 12.68
N ASP A 144 13.14 14.80 11.75
CA ASP A 144 14.46 14.26 12.11
C ASP A 144 15.22 15.22 13.03
N ASN A 145 15.86 14.65 14.06
CA ASN A 145 16.56 15.40 15.12
C ASN A 145 15.65 16.38 15.89
N GLY A 146 14.33 16.14 15.91
CA GLY A 146 13.36 17.02 16.54
C GLY A 146 13.11 18.33 15.77
N ASN A 147 13.64 18.46 14.56
CA ASN A 147 13.50 19.68 13.76
C ASN A 147 12.41 19.52 12.69
N TRP A 148 11.34 20.30 12.84
CA TRP A 148 10.20 20.31 11.93
C TRP A 148 10.27 21.38 10.84
N THR A 149 11.27 22.27 10.88
CA THR A 149 11.36 23.45 9.99
C THR A 149 11.30 23.06 8.51
N ASP A 150 12.03 22.03 8.10
CA ASP A 150 12.06 21.61 6.69
C ASP A 150 10.72 21.01 6.24
N TYR A 151 10.06 20.25 7.12
CA TYR A 151 8.73 19.73 6.84
C TYR A 151 7.66 20.82 6.82
N ASP A 152 7.74 21.80 7.71
CA ASP A 152 6.84 22.94 7.74
C ASP A 152 7.03 23.82 6.47
N ASN A 153 8.26 23.97 5.98
CA ASN A 153 8.54 24.64 4.70
C ASN A 153 7.97 23.86 3.51
N PHE A 154 8.14 22.54 3.48
CA PHE A 154 7.51 21.67 2.49
C PHE A 154 5.99 21.83 2.50
N LEU A 155 5.37 21.77 3.68
CA LEU A 155 3.92 21.86 3.82
C LEU A 155 3.40 23.25 3.41
N ASN A 156 4.10 24.32 3.77
CA ASN A 156 3.81 25.67 3.29
C ASN A 156 3.83 25.73 1.75
N ARG A 157 4.82 25.08 1.12
CA ARG A 157 4.93 25.04 -0.35
C ARG A 157 3.74 24.29 -0.98
N VAL A 158 3.43 23.09 -0.52
CA VAL A 158 2.31 22.29 -1.07
C VAL A 158 0.97 23.02 -0.91
N ILE A 159 0.74 23.64 0.24
CA ILE A 159 -0.49 24.41 0.50
C ILE A 159 -0.59 25.62 -0.42
N ALA A 160 0.50 26.38 -0.59
CA ALA A 160 0.54 27.53 -1.50
C ALA A 160 0.26 27.10 -2.94
N ASP A 161 0.85 25.99 -3.39
CA ASP A 161 0.68 25.48 -4.74
C ASP A 161 -0.75 24.96 -5.00
N ILE A 162 -1.35 24.23 -4.04
CA ILE A 162 -2.76 23.80 -4.13
C ILE A 162 -3.69 25.00 -4.21
N ARG A 163 -3.45 26.05 -3.41
CA ARG A 163 -4.23 27.29 -3.43
C ARG A 163 -4.07 28.03 -4.76
N ALA A 164 -2.84 28.20 -5.23
CA ALA A 164 -2.55 28.88 -6.49
C ALA A 164 -3.14 28.14 -7.70
N ALA A 165 -3.17 26.80 -7.64
CA ALA A 165 -3.77 25.97 -8.68
C ALA A 165 -5.31 25.90 -8.62
N GLY A 166 -5.94 26.38 -7.54
CA GLY A 166 -7.38 26.30 -7.34
C GLY A 166 -7.89 24.87 -7.19
N LEU A 167 -7.06 23.94 -6.69
CA LEU A 167 -7.41 22.53 -6.58
C LEU A 167 -8.22 22.24 -5.31
N THR A 168 -9.19 21.34 -5.45
CA THR A 168 -9.86 20.66 -4.33
C THR A 168 -9.41 19.21 -4.34
N VAL A 169 -8.80 18.76 -3.23
CA VAL A 169 -8.25 17.41 -3.11
C VAL A 169 -8.73 16.75 -1.82
N GLN A 170 -8.66 15.42 -1.77
CA GLN A 170 -8.63 14.67 -0.51
C GLN A 170 -7.17 14.49 -0.09
N TRP A 171 -6.81 14.89 1.13
CA TRP A 171 -5.44 14.87 1.64
C TRP A 171 -5.13 13.54 2.33
N ASP A 172 -4.55 12.60 1.61
CA ASP A 172 -4.04 11.36 2.19
C ASP A 172 -2.62 11.59 2.74
N ILE A 173 -2.56 12.01 4.01
CA ILE A 173 -1.40 12.68 4.62
C ILE A 173 -0.10 11.88 4.44
N TRP A 174 -0.16 10.57 4.60
CA TRP A 174 0.99 9.68 4.48
C TRP A 174 0.56 8.28 4.08
N ASN A 175 1.41 7.56 3.35
CA ASN A 175 1.16 6.18 2.94
C ASN A 175 1.95 5.21 3.82
N GLU A 176 1.28 4.14 4.27
CA GLU A 176 1.90 2.97 4.88
C GLU A 176 2.94 3.26 5.99
N PRO A 177 2.64 4.17 6.95
CA PRO A 177 3.57 4.56 8.01
C PRO A 177 3.96 3.43 8.97
N ASN A 178 3.30 2.28 8.89
CA ASN A 178 3.56 1.10 9.71
C ASN A 178 4.68 0.21 9.15
N ILE A 179 5.23 0.50 7.97
CA ILE A 179 6.32 -0.28 7.37
C ILE A 179 7.52 0.59 6.98
N THR A 180 8.69 -0.01 7.10
CA THR A 180 10.00 0.64 6.91
C THR A 180 10.19 1.37 5.58
N PRO A 181 9.71 0.87 4.42
CA PRO A 181 9.92 1.57 3.14
C PRO A 181 9.31 2.97 3.08
N PHE A 182 8.21 3.20 3.81
CA PHE A 182 7.50 4.48 3.80
C PHE A 182 7.68 5.28 5.09
N TRP A 183 8.07 4.63 6.19
CA TRP A 183 8.39 5.32 7.43
C TRP A 183 9.42 4.53 8.24
N ASN A 184 10.64 5.06 8.32
CA ASN A 184 11.73 4.43 9.08
C ASN A 184 12.15 5.27 10.29
N ARG A 185 11.16 5.69 11.07
CA ARG A 185 11.34 6.49 12.29
C ARG A 185 10.38 6.01 13.39
N PRO A 186 10.57 6.41 14.65
CA PRO A 186 9.62 6.08 15.71
C PRO A 186 8.18 6.48 15.32
N ILE A 187 7.19 5.65 15.67
CA ILE A 187 5.78 5.93 15.36
C ILE A 187 5.29 7.22 16.04
N SER A 188 5.87 7.60 17.19
CA SER A 188 5.59 8.90 17.82
C SER A 188 5.96 10.10 16.93
N GLN A 189 7.01 9.99 16.11
CA GLN A 189 7.38 11.01 15.13
C GLN A 189 6.35 11.05 14.00
N TYR A 190 5.81 9.92 13.55
CA TYR A 190 4.71 9.88 12.57
C TYR A 190 3.43 10.54 13.14
N PHE A 191 3.12 10.28 14.40
CA PHE A 191 1.96 10.88 15.06
C PHE A 191 2.09 12.41 15.18
N GLU A 192 3.28 12.93 15.44
CA GLU A 192 3.51 14.37 15.40
C GLU A 192 3.38 14.94 13.98
N LEU A 193 3.89 14.24 12.95
CA LEU A 193 3.64 14.59 11.55
C LEU A 193 2.14 14.68 11.27
N TRP A 194 1.39 13.64 11.64
CA TRP A 194 -0.07 13.59 11.45
C TRP A 194 -0.75 14.81 12.08
N ARG A 195 -0.48 15.08 13.36
CA ARG A 195 -1.09 16.17 14.10
C ARG A 195 -0.80 17.53 13.48
N ARG A 196 0.46 17.80 13.13
CA ARG A 196 0.88 19.07 12.49
C ARG A 196 0.19 19.27 11.16
N THR A 197 0.20 18.24 10.32
CA THR A 197 -0.37 18.32 8.97
C THR A 197 -1.89 18.42 9.00
N TYR A 198 -2.55 17.65 9.86
CA TYR A 198 -3.99 17.74 10.08
C TYR A 198 -4.41 19.15 10.47
N GLN A 199 -3.79 19.72 11.51
CA GLN A 199 -4.12 21.05 12.01
C GLN A 199 -3.90 22.11 10.95
N ARG A 200 -2.83 21.99 10.15
CA ARG A 200 -2.56 22.96 9.08
C ARG A 200 -3.54 22.84 7.93
N ILE A 201 -3.90 21.63 7.49
CA ILE A 201 -4.92 21.44 6.44
C ILE A 201 -6.27 21.98 6.92
N ARG A 202 -6.69 21.70 8.16
CA ARG A 202 -7.95 22.25 8.71
C ARG A 202 -7.97 23.77 8.75
N ALA A 203 -6.86 24.41 9.08
CA ALA A 203 -6.76 25.86 9.12
C ALA A 203 -6.84 26.49 7.71
N GLU A 204 -6.20 25.86 6.72
CA GLU A 204 -6.01 26.45 5.39
C GLU A 204 -7.09 26.02 4.38
N PHE A 205 -7.69 24.84 4.59
CA PHE A 205 -8.66 24.18 3.73
C PHE A 205 -9.75 23.48 4.56
N PRO A 206 -10.60 24.22 5.31
CA PRO A 206 -11.55 23.63 6.27
C PRO A 206 -12.57 22.67 5.64
N ASN A 207 -12.82 22.80 4.34
CA ASN A 207 -13.79 21.98 3.60
C ASN A 207 -13.14 20.84 2.78
N GLN A 208 -11.81 20.73 2.75
CA GLN A 208 -11.15 19.63 2.06
C GLN A 208 -11.00 18.43 2.99
N LEU A 209 -11.21 17.23 2.43
CA LEU A 209 -11.21 16.00 3.20
C LEU A 209 -9.79 15.58 3.57
N ILE A 210 -9.61 15.06 4.78
CA ILE A 210 -8.37 14.46 5.26
C ILE A 210 -8.54 12.94 5.33
N VAL A 211 -7.59 12.21 4.76
CA VAL A 211 -7.59 10.75 4.62
C VAL A 211 -6.38 10.17 5.38
N GLY A 212 -6.56 9.03 6.03
CA GLY A 212 -5.45 8.29 6.63
C GLY A 212 -5.89 7.17 7.59
N PRO A 213 -4.95 6.39 8.13
CA PRO A 213 -3.49 6.52 8.01
C PRO A 213 -2.92 5.79 6.78
N SER A 214 -3.76 5.23 5.92
CA SER A 214 -3.35 4.44 4.76
C SER A 214 -2.39 3.32 5.14
N CYS A 215 -2.74 2.58 6.20
CA CYS A 215 -1.92 1.50 6.75
C CYS A 215 -1.66 0.39 5.71
N ALA A 216 -0.43 -0.12 5.65
CA ALA A 216 -0.09 -1.41 5.03
C ALA A 216 -0.52 -2.57 5.95
N CYS A 217 -1.77 -2.52 6.42
CA CYS A 217 -2.35 -3.48 7.33
C CYS A 217 -3.86 -3.45 7.18
N VAL A 218 -4.52 -4.53 7.58
CA VAL A 218 -5.98 -4.54 7.71
C VAL A 218 -6.39 -4.18 9.14
N PRO A 219 -7.56 -3.54 9.33
CA PRO A 219 -8.11 -3.27 10.65
C PRO A 219 -8.20 -4.54 11.50
N SER A 220 -7.83 -4.43 12.78
CA SER A 220 -7.89 -5.56 13.72
C SER A 220 -7.84 -5.05 15.15
N THR A 221 -8.56 -5.72 16.04
CA THR A 221 -8.55 -5.45 17.49
C THR A 221 -7.19 -5.67 18.13
N ASN A 222 -6.29 -6.43 17.48
CA ASN A 222 -4.97 -6.78 18.01
C ASN A 222 -3.80 -6.11 17.25
N HIS A 223 -4.06 -5.36 16.17
CA HIS A 223 -2.99 -4.76 15.41
C HIS A 223 -2.45 -3.50 16.11
N ALA A 224 -1.20 -3.55 16.55
CA ALA A 224 -0.60 -2.53 17.41
C ALA A 224 -0.64 -1.11 16.80
N PHE A 225 -0.12 -0.94 15.58
CA PHE A 225 -0.11 0.38 14.93
C PHE A 225 -1.51 0.95 14.72
N TRP A 226 -2.44 0.15 14.18
CA TRP A 226 -3.83 0.53 13.95
C TRP A 226 -4.49 1.07 15.22
N ASN A 227 -4.40 0.33 16.32
CA ASN A 227 -5.01 0.76 17.59
C ASN A 227 -4.33 1.99 18.17
N GLN A 228 -2.99 2.07 18.14
CA GLN A 228 -2.26 3.26 18.58
C GLN A 228 -2.64 4.50 17.77
N TYR A 229 -2.81 4.36 16.45
CA TYR A 229 -3.24 5.46 15.59
C TYR A 229 -4.65 5.93 15.97
N LEU A 230 -5.61 5.01 16.12
CA LEU A 230 -6.98 5.38 16.50
C LEU A 230 -7.04 6.06 17.88
N ASP A 231 -6.28 5.56 18.86
CA ASP A 231 -6.16 6.19 20.18
C ASP A 231 -5.53 7.59 20.09
N PHE A 232 -4.49 7.74 19.27
CA PHE A 232 -3.82 9.01 19.06
C PHE A 232 -4.74 10.05 18.41
N VAL A 233 -5.39 9.73 17.29
CA VAL A 233 -6.24 10.70 16.59
C VAL A 233 -7.46 11.08 17.42
N ARG A 234 -7.98 10.14 18.23
CA ARG A 234 -9.09 10.41 19.13
C ARG A 234 -8.68 11.33 20.27
N SER A 235 -7.54 11.07 20.92
CA SER A 235 -7.06 11.85 22.06
C SER A 235 -6.56 13.25 21.69
N THR A 236 -6.15 13.45 20.43
CA THR A 236 -5.65 14.74 19.93
C THR A 236 -6.67 15.52 19.10
N ASN A 237 -7.90 15.02 18.96
CA ASN A 237 -8.94 15.59 18.08
C ASN A 237 -8.46 15.80 16.64
N THR A 238 -7.76 14.80 16.08
CA THR A 238 -7.24 14.79 14.71
C THR A 238 -7.75 13.61 13.88
N VAL A 239 -8.97 13.15 14.18
CA VAL A 239 -9.66 12.09 13.43
C VAL A 239 -9.82 12.52 11.97
N PRO A 240 -9.38 11.72 10.98
CA PRO A 240 -9.57 12.03 9.56
C PRO A 240 -11.05 12.01 9.17
N ASP A 241 -11.40 12.65 8.05
CA ASP A 241 -12.74 12.52 7.48
C ASP A 241 -12.97 11.13 6.88
N ILE A 242 -11.89 10.52 6.37
CA ILE A 242 -11.91 9.18 5.78
C ILE A 242 -10.80 8.35 6.42
N ILE A 243 -11.20 7.31 7.15
CA ILE A 243 -10.28 6.28 7.63
C ILE A 243 -9.89 5.38 6.45
N SER A 244 -8.60 5.16 6.24
CA SER A 244 -8.07 4.41 5.09
C SER A 244 -7.06 3.31 5.47
N TRP A 245 -7.02 2.26 4.66
CA TRP A 245 -6.05 1.17 4.75
C TRP A 245 -5.89 0.48 3.39
N HIS A 246 -4.82 -0.31 3.24
CA HIS A 246 -4.60 -1.17 2.09
C HIS A 246 -5.12 -2.59 2.36
N SER A 247 -5.89 -3.16 1.44
CA SER A 247 -6.47 -4.52 1.55
C SER A 247 -5.78 -5.47 0.57
N LEU A 248 -4.49 -5.76 0.81
CA LEU A 248 -3.59 -6.40 -0.17
C LEU A 248 -2.64 -7.45 0.48
N PRO A 249 -3.10 -8.68 0.80
CA PRO A 249 -4.44 -9.21 0.61
C PRO A 249 -5.40 -8.79 1.74
N GLY A 250 -6.70 -8.90 1.49
CA GLY A 250 -7.72 -8.73 2.53
C GLY A 250 -9.13 -8.92 1.97
N ASP A 251 -10.06 -9.24 2.86
CA ASP A 251 -11.49 -9.29 2.54
C ASP A 251 -12.13 -7.96 2.98
N PRO A 252 -12.65 -7.14 2.04
CA PRO A 252 -13.28 -5.87 2.38
C PRO A 252 -14.41 -5.99 3.41
N VAL A 253 -15.19 -7.08 3.40
CA VAL A 253 -16.31 -7.27 4.34
C VAL A 253 -15.76 -7.53 5.75
N ALA A 254 -14.81 -8.45 5.88
CA ALA A 254 -14.18 -8.74 7.17
C ALA A 254 -13.41 -7.52 7.70
N ASN A 255 -12.72 -6.79 6.82
CA ASN A 255 -11.96 -5.60 7.17
C ASN A 255 -12.86 -4.48 7.69
N VAL A 256 -14.03 -4.23 7.07
CA VAL A 256 -15.00 -3.23 7.56
C VAL A 256 -15.57 -3.65 8.91
N ALA A 257 -15.92 -4.93 9.09
CA ALA A 257 -16.39 -5.43 10.38
C ALA A 257 -15.35 -5.23 11.50
N ALA A 258 -14.08 -5.52 11.20
CA ALA A 258 -12.97 -5.29 12.13
C ALA A 258 -12.70 -3.80 12.38
N ALA A 259 -12.85 -2.95 11.36
CA ALA A 259 -12.75 -1.50 11.51
C ALA A 259 -13.81 -1.00 12.49
N ASN A 260 -15.10 -1.31 12.25
CA ASN A 260 -16.21 -0.90 13.12
C ASN A 260 -15.98 -1.36 14.57
N ALA A 261 -15.58 -2.63 14.77
CA ALA A 261 -15.25 -3.16 16.10
C ALA A 261 -14.12 -2.40 16.83
N THR A 262 -13.26 -1.68 16.11
CA THR A 262 -12.21 -0.82 16.70
C THR A 262 -12.58 0.66 16.77
N LEU A 263 -13.46 1.15 15.90
CA LEU A 263 -13.90 2.55 15.84
C LEU A 263 -15.03 2.83 16.84
N ASP A 264 -15.99 1.91 16.97
CA ASP A 264 -17.16 2.03 17.86
C ASP A 264 -16.76 2.32 19.31
N PRO A 265 -15.84 1.56 19.95
CA PRO A 265 -15.47 1.81 21.36
C PRO A 265 -14.77 3.14 21.58
N ARG A 266 -14.24 3.76 20.51
CA ARG A 266 -13.57 5.07 20.54
C ARG A 266 -14.52 6.22 20.22
N GLY A 267 -15.76 5.91 19.82
CA GLY A 267 -16.74 6.90 19.35
C GLY A 267 -16.24 7.67 18.14
N ILE A 268 -15.49 7.01 17.24
CA ILE A 268 -15.07 7.61 15.97
C ILE A 268 -16.23 7.41 14.97
N PRO A 269 -16.82 8.49 14.43
CA PRO A 269 -17.93 8.37 13.49
C PRO A 269 -17.52 7.64 12.20
N HIS A 270 -18.38 6.73 11.74
CA HIS A 270 -18.26 6.06 10.45
C HIS A 270 -19.66 5.67 9.92
N PRO A 271 -19.78 5.30 8.63
CA PRO A 271 -21.02 4.79 8.06
C PRO A 271 -21.53 3.51 8.71
#